data_AF-A0A2N3DLK1-F1
#
_entry.id   AF-A0A2N3DLK1-F1
#
_cell.length_a   1.000
_cell.length_b   1.000
_cell.length_c   1.000
_cell.angle_alpha   90.00
_cell.angle_beta   90.00
_cell.angle_gamma   90.00
#
_symmetry.space_group_name_H-M   'P 1'
#
loop_
_entity.id
_entity.type
_entity.pdbx_description
1 polymer ?
#
loop_
_entity_poly.entity_id
_entity_poly.type
_entity_poly.pdbx_seq_one_letter_code
_entity_poly.pdbx_strand_id
1 'polypeptide(L)'
;MKIGECKQGWHGFAIRAIALLAIPLLLIVMGRLAFEYLPRLGLPSCEEPDGLTLAAHGLEAALILVAIWLQMRMSQRPSYAVLIAVFLVPSTVWLIQGVANDREALRQQQCAARSLDEAMMVCGADPAHYRRETYRPGFEILTVIDPRAFDRRAWSCLGRWALHSRKASVDKVDESVYREYNKAHSKGE
;
A
#
# COMPACT_ATOMS: atom_id res chain seq x y z
N MET A 1 56.50 11.40 -23.73
CA MET A 1 55.06 11.68 -23.62
C MET A 1 54.47 10.78 -22.55
N LYS A 2 54.06 11.32 -21.40
CA LYS A 2 53.53 10.55 -20.27
C LYS A 2 52.03 10.30 -20.49
N ILE A 3 51.62 9.04 -20.56
CA ILE A 3 50.21 8.59 -20.70
C ILE A 3 49.44 8.75 -19.36
N GLY A 4 49.92 9.57 -18.43
CA GLY A 4 49.45 9.63 -17.04
C GLY A 4 48.36 10.65 -16.73
N GLU A 5 48.18 11.70 -17.55
CA GLU A 5 47.38 12.87 -17.14
C GLU A 5 45.91 12.83 -17.59
N CYS A 6 45.51 11.88 -18.44
CA CYS A 6 44.13 11.82 -18.94
C CYS A 6 43.13 11.25 -17.92
N LYS A 7 43.59 10.55 -16.86
CA LYS A 7 42.69 9.94 -15.86
C LYS A 7 42.03 10.93 -14.89
N GLN A 8 42.63 12.11 -14.69
CA GLN A 8 42.21 13.02 -13.61
C GLN A 8 41.00 13.90 -13.98
N GLY A 9 40.81 14.19 -15.27
CA GLY A 9 39.63 14.95 -15.76
C GLY A 9 38.33 14.13 -15.82
N TRP A 10 38.44 12.83 -16.09
CA TRP A 10 37.28 11.95 -16.25
C TRP A 10 36.51 11.70 -14.95
N HIS A 11 37.19 11.62 -13.81
CA HIS A 11 36.52 11.46 -12.51
C HIS A 11 35.72 12.69 -12.12
N GLY A 12 36.24 13.90 -12.34
CA GLY A 12 35.50 15.14 -12.07
C GLY A 12 34.27 15.31 -12.97
N PHE A 13 34.40 14.94 -14.25
CA PHE A 13 33.28 14.95 -15.19
C PHE A 13 32.22 13.89 -14.85
N ALA A 14 32.64 12.66 -14.53
CA ALA A 14 31.74 11.57 -14.16
C ALA A 14 30.96 11.88 -12.87
N ILE A 15 31.60 12.45 -11.84
CA ILE A 15 30.91 12.84 -10.59
C ILE A 15 29.88 13.94 -10.87
N ARG A 16 30.22 14.95 -11.69
CA ARG A 16 29.28 16.00 -12.07
C ARG A 16 28.11 15.47 -12.90
N ALA A 17 28.36 14.54 -13.83
CA ALA A 17 27.31 13.90 -14.63
C ALA A 17 26.39 13.01 -13.77
N ILE A 18 26.97 12.26 -12.82
CA ILE A 18 26.20 11.46 -11.86
C ILE A 18 25.35 12.37 -10.97
N ALA A 19 25.92 13.48 -10.44
CA ALA A 19 25.15 14.43 -9.65
C ALA A 19 24.01 15.07 -10.47
N LEU A 20 24.27 15.46 -11.72
CA LEU A 20 23.28 16.07 -12.61
C LEU A 20 22.14 15.12 -13.01
N LEU A 21 22.36 13.81 -13.01
CA LEU A 21 21.33 12.82 -13.36
C LEU A 21 20.66 12.22 -12.12
N ALA A 22 21.42 11.95 -11.07
CA ALA A 22 20.91 11.32 -9.85
C ALA A 22 20.04 12.28 -9.02
N ILE A 23 20.39 13.57 -8.94
CA ILE A 23 19.62 14.57 -8.18
C ILE A 23 18.20 14.73 -8.74
N PRO A 24 17.98 14.99 -10.05
CA PRO A 24 16.62 15.09 -10.59
C PRO A 24 15.86 13.77 -10.49
N LEU A 25 16.52 12.61 -10.68
CA LEU A 25 15.87 11.31 -10.48
C LEU A 25 15.39 11.15 -9.03
N LEU A 26 16.22 11.52 -8.06
CA LEU A 26 15.90 11.44 -6.63
C LEU A 26 14.81 12.44 -6.24
N LEU A 27 14.81 13.64 -6.81
CA LEU A 27 13.73 14.63 -6.64
C LEU A 27 12.41 14.16 -7.25
N ILE A 28 12.44 13.50 -8.41
CA ILE A 28 11.25 12.92 -9.04
C ILE A 28 10.70 11.77 -8.18
N VAL A 29 11.57 10.88 -7.67
CA VAL A 29 11.18 9.80 -6.75
C VAL A 29 10.59 10.36 -5.47
N MET A 30 11.26 11.30 -4.80
CA MET A 30 10.78 11.93 -3.57
C MET A 30 9.51 12.74 -3.78
N GLY A 31 9.39 13.43 -4.92
CA GLY A 31 8.19 14.16 -5.31
C GLY A 31 7.00 13.23 -5.51
N ARG A 32 7.17 12.13 -6.25
CA ARG A 32 6.12 11.11 -6.37
C ARG A 32 5.79 10.47 -5.04
N LEU A 33 6.78 10.16 -4.21
CA LEU A 33 6.52 9.63 -2.88
C LEU A 33 5.66 10.62 -2.08
N ALA A 34 6.01 11.90 -2.06
CA ALA A 34 5.21 12.92 -1.38
C ALA A 34 3.79 13.03 -1.96
N PHE A 35 3.63 13.15 -3.28
CA PHE A 35 2.31 13.37 -3.89
C PHE A 35 1.41 12.13 -3.97
N GLU A 36 1.98 10.93 -4.10
CA GLU A 36 1.21 9.68 -4.19
C GLU A 36 1.01 9.01 -2.82
N TYR A 37 2.00 9.06 -1.90
CA TYR A 37 1.86 8.45 -0.58
C TYR A 37 1.19 9.36 0.46
N LEU A 38 1.47 10.67 0.52
CA LEU A 38 0.90 11.52 1.59
C LEU A 38 -0.64 11.54 1.58
N PRO A 39 -1.35 11.60 0.44
CA PRO A 39 -2.80 11.52 0.42
C PRO A 39 -3.33 10.14 0.84
N ARG A 40 -2.54 9.07 0.60
CA ARG A 40 -2.88 7.69 0.99
C ARG A 40 -2.69 7.42 2.48
N LEU A 41 -1.97 8.27 3.22
CA LEU A 41 -1.83 8.15 4.68
C LEU A 41 -3.14 8.50 5.44
N GLY A 42 -4.10 9.15 4.79
CA GLY A 42 -5.31 9.63 5.45
C GLY A 42 -6.40 8.58 5.67
N LEU A 43 -6.44 7.51 4.88
CA LEU A 43 -7.48 6.48 4.94
C LEU A 43 -6.85 5.08 4.92
N PRO A 44 -7.27 4.14 5.79
CA PRO A 44 -6.84 2.75 5.71
C PRO A 44 -7.25 2.15 4.37
N SER A 45 -6.48 1.21 3.80
CA SER A 45 -6.83 0.56 2.53
C SER A 45 -8.18 -0.17 2.62
N CYS A 46 -9.04 -0.04 1.60
CA CYS A 46 -10.33 -0.73 1.51
C CYS A 46 -10.15 -2.25 1.55
N GLU A 47 -9.16 -2.74 0.80
CA GLU A 47 -8.77 -4.15 0.75
C GLU A 47 -7.28 -4.32 1.11
N GLU A 48 -6.90 -5.52 1.55
CA GLU A 48 -5.50 -5.86 1.80
C GLU A 48 -4.73 -6.06 0.48
N PRO A 49 -3.42 -5.77 0.44
CA PRO A 49 -2.61 -6.02 -0.74
C PRO A 49 -2.66 -7.51 -1.13
N ASP A 50 -2.79 -7.78 -2.42
CA ASP A 50 -2.76 -9.15 -2.94
C ASP A 50 -1.31 -9.66 -2.92
N GLY A 51 -1.16 -10.97 -3.04
CA GLY A 51 0.17 -11.59 -3.02
C GLY A 51 1.10 -11.02 -4.11
N LEU A 52 0.55 -10.55 -5.23
CA LEU A 52 1.32 -9.96 -6.31
C LEU A 52 1.84 -8.56 -5.94
N THR A 53 1.00 -7.67 -5.41
CA THR A 53 1.43 -6.35 -4.92
C THR A 53 2.45 -6.50 -3.80
N LEU A 54 2.25 -7.46 -2.88
CA LEU A 54 3.22 -7.75 -1.82
C LEU A 54 4.56 -8.24 -2.38
N ALA A 55 4.54 -9.16 -3.34
CA ALA A 55 5.75 -9.66 -4.01
C ALA A 55 6.46 -8.55 -4.80
N ALA A 56 5.71 -7.64 -5.43
CA ALA A 56 6.26 -6.49 -6.14
C ALA A 56 7.02 -5.56 -5.20
N HIS A 57 6.45 -5.22 -4.04
CA HIS A 57 7.16 -4.44 -3.02
C HIS A 57 8.37 -5.17 -2.42
N GLY A 58 8.29 -6.49 -2.25
CA GLY A 58 9.43 -7.31 -1.84
C GLY A 58 10.59 -7.26 -2.85
N LEU A 59 10.27 -7.38 -4.14
CA LEU A 59 11.23 -7.26 -5.23
C LEU A 59 11.81 -5.83 -5.32
N GLU A 60 10.97 -4.81 -5.15
CA GLU A 60 11.36 -3.41 -5.10
C GLU A 60 12.42 -3.16 -4.04
N ALA A 61 12.18 -3.62 -2.80
CA ALA A 61 13.14 -3.50 -1.70
C ALA A 61 14.47 -4.19 -2.01
N ALA A 62 14.44 -5.39 -2.61
CA ALA A 62 15.65 -6.10 -3.01
C ALA A 62 16.43 -5.33 -4.10
N LEU A 63 15.74 -4.77 -5.10
CA LEU A 63 16.37 -4.00 -6.16
C LEU A 63 16.97 -2.68 -5.67
N ILE A 64 16.37 -2.03 -4.67
CA ILE A 64 16.96 -0.85 -4.02
C ILE A 64 18.28 -1.22 -3.34
N LEU A 65 18.34 -2.35 -2.63
CA LEU A 65 19.59 -2.83 -2.03
C LEU A 65 20.66 -3.12 -3.09
N VAL A 66 20.27 -3.72 -4.22
CA VAL A 66 21.16 -3.94 -5.36
C VAL A 66 21.65 -2.62 -5.96
N ALA A 67 20.79 -1.61 -6.10
CA ALA A 67 21.17 -0.30 -6.61
C ALA A 67 22.20 0.39 -5.70
N ILE A 68 21.99 0.35 -4.38
CA ILE A 68 22.94 0.88 -3.39
C ILE A 68 24.27 0.14 -3.48
N TRP A 69 24.23 -1.19 -3.59
CA TRP A 69 25.44 -2.00 -3.75
C TRP A 69 26.19 -1.70 -5.05
N LEU A 70 25.50 -1.54 -6.18
CA LEU A 70 26.09 -1.16 -7.46
C LEU A 70 26.72 0.22 -7.41
N GLN A 71 26.09 1.18 -6.73
CA GLN A 71 26.64 2.51 -6.53
C GLN A 71 27.95 2.47 -5.73
N MET A 72 27.99 1.68 -4.64
CA MET A 72 29.22 1.45 -3.87
C MET A 72 30.29 0.72 -4.69
N ARG A 73 29.87 -0.22 -5.55
CA ARG A 73 30.82 -0.97 -6.39
C ARG A 73 31.39 -0.11 -7.52
N MET A 74 30.62 0.84 -8.05
CA MET A 74 31.08 1.79 -9.06
C MET A 74 32.23 2.66 -8.54
N SER A 75 32.17 3.11 -7.29
CA SER A 75 33.24 3.93 -6.70
C SER A 75 34.53 3.15 -6.46
N GLN A 76 34.44 1.85 -6.22
CA GLN A 76 35.59 0.98 -5.99
C GLN A 76 36.20 0.39 -7.26
N ARG A 77 35.36 -0.03 -8.21
CA ARG A 77 35.77 -0.74 -9.44
C ARG A 77 34.87 -0.32 -10.63
N PRO A 78 35.13 0.85 -11.24
CA PRO A 78 34.32 1.32 -12.35
C PRO A 78 34.49 0.40 -13.57
N SER A 79 33.37 -0.07 -14.12
CA SER A 79 33.31 -0.80 -15.38
C SER A 79 32.05 -0.41 -16.15
N TYR A 80 32.05 -0.57 -17.48
CA TYR A 80 30.88 -0.26 -18.30
C TYR A 80 29.65 -1.07 -17.89
N ALA A 81 29.82 -2.33 -17.48
CA ALA A 81 28.74 -3.17 -16.99
C ALA A 81 28.10 -2.59 -15.70
N VAL A 82 28.93 -2.15 -14.75
CA VAL A 82 28.45 -1.51 -13.51
C VAL A 82 27.77 -0.17 -13.81
N LEU A 83 28.32 0.61 -14.76
CA LEU A 83 27.72 1.86 -15.20
C LEU A 83 26.32 1.67 -15.78
N ILE A 84 26.16 0.73 -16.71
CA ILE A 84 24.85 0.41 -17.30
C ILE A 84 23.87 -0.07 -16.21
N ALA A 85 24.32 -0.93 -15.30
CA ALA A 85 23.49 -1.47 -14.23
C ALA A 85 22.99 -0.40 -13.24
N VAL A 86 23.81 0.62 -12.94
CA VAL A 86 23.43 1.75 -12.08
C VAL A 86 22.26 2.55 -12.67
N PHE A 87 22.09 2.59 -14.00
CA PHE A 87 20.93 3.24 -14.63
C PHE A 87 19.75 2.29 -14.80
N LEU A 88 20.00 1.02 -15.18
CA LEU A 88 18.93 0.04 -15.42
C LEU A 88 18.17 -0.32 -14.15
N VAL A 89 18.87 -0.57 -13.04
CA VAL A 89 18.22 -1.06 -11.80
C VAL A 89 17.20 -0.04 -11.26
N PRO A 90 17.52 1.26 -11.09
CA PRO A 90 16.52 2.25 -10.68
C PRO A 90 15.36 2.37 -11.67
N SER A 91 15.62 2.26 -12.98
CA SER A 91 14.55 2.27 -14.00
C SER A 91 13.61 1.08 -13.83
N THR A 92 14.12 -0.10 -13.50
CA THR A 92 13.29 -1.28 -13.23
C THR A 92 12.47 -1.14 -11.95
N VAL A 93 13.06 -0.58 -10.88
CA VAL A 93 12.34 -0.24 -9.63
C VAL A 93 11.16 0.67 -9.92
N TRP A 94 11.40 1.72 -10.70
CA TRP A 94 10.37 2.67 -11.10
C TRP A 94 9.21 2.00 -11.85
N LEU A 95 9.51 1.12 -12.80
CA LEU A 95 8.49 0.40 -13.57
C LEU A 95 7.68 -0.55 -12.69
N ILE A 96 8.35 -1.30 -11.79
CA ILE A 96 7.69 -2.22 -10.86
C ILE A 96 6.76 -1.45 -9.93
N GLN A 97 7.24 -0.33 -9.39
CA GLN A 97 6.45 0.52 -8.49
C GLN A 97 5.23 1.12 -9.21
N GLY A 98 5.38 1.56 -10.46
CA GLY A 98 4.27 2.04 -11.27
C GLY A 98 3.18 0.98 -11.45
N VAL A 99 3.57 -0.23 -11.86
CA VAL A 99 2.63 -1.35 -12.04
C VAL A 99 1.95 -1.75 -10.72
N ALA A 100 2.70 -1.80 -9.62
CA ALA A 100 2.15 -2.11 -8.30
C ALA A 100 1.13 -1.06 -7.86
N ASN A 101 1.45 0.23 -8.05
CA ASN A 101 0.58 1.35 -7.69
C ASN A 101 -0.71 1.37 -8.52
N ASP A 102 -0.62 1.13 -9.83
CA ASP A 102 -1.79 1.09 -10.72
C ASP A 102 -2.71 -0.07 -10.36
N ARG A 103 -2.12 -1.25 -10.10
CA ARG A 103 -2.87 -2.44 -9.68
C ARG A 103 -3.56 -2.21 -8.34
N GLU A 104 -2.85 -1.64 -7.37
CA GLU A 104 -3.41 -1.35 -6.06
C GLU A 104 -4.53 -0.30 -6.19
N ALA A 105 -4.32 0.77 -6.95
CA ALA A 105 -5.35 1.78 -7.20
C ALA A 105 -6.62 1.18 -7.82
N LEU A 106 -6.47 0.32 -8.83
CA LEU A 106 -7.60 -0.37 -9.46
C LEU A 106 -8.36 -1.25 -8.45
N ARG A 107 -7.64 -2.00 -7.60
CA ARG A 107 -8.26 -2.83 -6.57
C ARG A 107 -9.01 -2.00 -5.53
N GLN A 108 -8.42 -0.89 -5.08
CA GLN A 108 -9.07 0.00 -4.14
C GLN A 108 -10.34 0.63 -4.75
N GLN A 109 -10.31 1.01 -6.02
CA GLN A 109 -11.49 1.49 -6.76
C GLN A 109 -12.57 0.42 -6.88
N GLN A 110 -12.19 -0.81 -7.24
CA GLN A 110 -13.13 -1.94 -7.32
C GLN A 110 -13.77 -2.22 -5.97
N CYS A 111 -12.97 -2.25 -4.90
CA CYS A 111 -13.46 -2.43 -3.54
C CYS A 111 -14.50 -1.36 -3.16
N ALA A 112 -14.22 -0.08 -3.40
CA ALA A 112 -15.15 1.01 -3.13
C ALA A 112 -16.44 0.95 -3.97
N ALA A 113 -16.37 0.36 -5.16
CA ALA A 113 -17.51 0.25 -6.07
C ALA A 113 -18.48 -0.89 -5.70
N ARG A 114 -18.03 -1.92 -4.95
CA ARG A 114 -18.83 -3.08 -4.56
C ARG A 114 -20.14 -2.69 -3.87
N SER A 115 -21.18 -3.49 -4.11
CA SER A 115 -22.42 -3.42 -3.32
C SER A 115 -22.19 -3.93 -1.89
N LEU A 116 -23.12 -3.66 -0.99
CA LEU A 116 -23.03 -4.18 0.38
C LEU A 116 -23.00 -5.72 0.41
N ASP A 117 -23.86 -6.38 -0.36
CA ASP A 117 -23.92 -7.85 -0.39
C ASP A 117 -22.60 -8.46 -0.87
N GLU A 118 -22.00 -7.88 -1.91
CA GLU A 118 -20.70 -8.32 -2.41
C GLU A 118 -19.59 -8.08 -1.39
N ALA A 119 -19.61 -6.92 -0.71
CA ALA A 119 -18.66 -6.62 0.36
C ALA A 119 -18.80 -7.59 1.54
N MET A 120 -20.01 -7.93 1.96
CA MET A 120 -20.26 -8.90 3.04
C MET A 120 -19.72 -10.28 2.66
N MET A 121 -19.98 -10.75 1.44
CA MET A 121 -19.46 -12.02 0.93
C MET A 121 -17.91 -12.02 0.92
N VAL A 122 -17.27 -10.98 0.38
CA VAL A 122 -15.80 -10.90 0.31
C VAL A 122 -15.17 -10.80 1.71
N CYS A 123 -15.81 -10.08 2.63
CA CYS A 123 -15.35 -9.97 4.00
C CYS A 123 -15.65 -11.21 4.85
N GLY A 124 -16.38 -12.20 4.32
CA GLY A 124 -16.79 -13.39 5.08
C GLY A 124 -17.83 -13.08 6.18
N ALA A 125 -18.54 -11.97 6.06
CA ALA A 125 -19.57 -11.56 7.00
C ALA A 125 -20.87 -12.29 6.70
N ASP A 126 -21.33 -13.14 7.63
CA ASP A 126 -22.63 -13.81 7.51
C ASP A 126 -23.77 -12.79 7.71
N PRO A 127 -24.64 -12.56 6.70
CA PRO A 127 -25.77 -11.65 6.80
C PRO A 127 -26.69 -11.89 8.00
N ALA A 128 -26.78 -13.13 8.51
CA ALA A 128 -27.60 -13.47 9.66
C ALA A 128 -27.18 -12.77 10.96
N HIS A 129 -25.93 -12.31 11.06
CA HIS A 129 -25.40 -11.65 12.26
C HIS A 129 -25.44 -10.12 12.20
N TYR A 130 -26.01 -9.56 11.14
CA TYR A 130 -26.08 -8.11 10.93
C TYR A 130 -27.52 -7.66 10.69
N ARG A 131 -27.92 -6.61 11.39
CA ARG A 131 -29.11 -5.82 11.05
C ARG A 131 -28.71 -4.74 10.07
N ARG A 132 -29.54 -4.54 9.04
CA ARG A 132 -29.41 -3.47 8.04
C ARG A 132 -30.53 -2.46 8.22
N GLU A 133 -30.18 -1.19 8.38
CA GLU A 133 -31.13 -0.09 8.50
C GLU A 133 -30.82 0.97 7.44
N THR A 134 -31.84 1.38 6.67
CA THR A 134 -31.66 2.43 5.65
C THR A 134 -31.87 3.80 6.29
N TYR A 135 -30.81 4.58 6.48
CA TYR A 135 -30.90 5.93 7.05
C TYR A 135 -31.44 6.95 6.03
N ARG A 136 -30.96 6.88 4.79
CA ARG A 136 -31.41 7.69 3.66
C ARG A 136 -31.27 6.89 2.36
N PRO A 137 -31.93 7.29 1.25
CA PRO A 137 -31.80 6.56 -0.02
C PRO A 137 -30.32 6.39 -0.41
N GLY A 138 -29.90 5.13 -0.58
CA GLY A 138 -28.52 4.78 -0.93
C GLY A 138 -27.50 4.85 0.22
N PHE A 139 -27.95 4.97 1.48
CA PHE A 139 -27.09 4.89 2.66
C PHE A 139 -27.61 3.88 3.69
N GLU A 140 -26.83 2.82 3.92
CA GLU A 140 -27.18 1.72 4.81
C GLU A 140 -26.33 1.75 6.10
N ILE A 141 -26.96 1.48 7.24
CA ILE A 141 -26.32 1.31 8.53
C ILE A 141 -26.29 -0.20 8.83
N LEU A 142 -25.10 -0.75 9.07
CA LEU A 142 -24.93 -2.13 9.53
C LEU A 142 -24.63 -2.16 11.03
N THR A 143 -25.42 -2.94 11.75
CA THR A 143 -25.26 -3.15 13.20
C THR A 143 -25.13 -4.64 13.47
N VAL A 144 -24.12 -5.05 14.24
CA VAL A 144 -23.99 -6.46 14.68
C VAL A 144 -25.07 -6.76 15.71
N ILE A 145 -25.83 -7.83 15.49
CA ILE A 145 -26.90 -8.27 16.39
C ILE A 145 -26.52 -9.49 17.24
N ASP A 146 -25.53 -10.27 16.83
CA ASP A 146 -25.01 -11.40 17.61
C ASP A 146 -23.55 -11.14 18.03
N PRO A 147 -23.28 -10.89 19.32
CA PRO A 147 -21.93 -10.60 19.80
C PRO A 147 -21.06 -11.86 19.87
N ARG A 148 -21.66 -13.05 19.93
CA ARG A 148 -20.93 -14.33 19.97
C ARG A 148 -20.43 -14.74 18.59
N ALA A 149 -21.08 -14.24 17.55
CA ALA A 149 -20.67 -14.40 16.16
C ALA A 149 -19.89 -13.20 15.61
N PHE A 150 -19.40 -12.31 16.49
CA PHE A 150 -18.60 -11.17 16.08
C PHE A 150 -17.24 -11.63 15.53
N ASP A 151 -17.12 -11.67 14.20
CA ASP A 151 -15.83 -11.84 13.53
C ASP A 151 -15.15 -10.47 13.35
N ARG A 152 -14.08 -10.26 14.13
CA ARG A 152 -13.26 -9.04 14.08
C ARG A 152 -12.66 -8.80 12.68
N ARG A 153 -12.35 -9.85 11.93
CA ARG A 153 -11.79 -9.75 10.58
C ARG A 153 -12.85 -9.25 9.60
N ALA A 154 -14.04 -9.86 9.61
CA ALA A 154 -15.16 -9.45 8.79
C ALA A 154 -15.61 -8.01 9.12
N TRP A 155 -15.68 -7.68 10.42
CA TRP A 155 -16.00 -6.34 10.90
C TRP A 155 -15.01 -5.27 10.41
N SER A 156 -13.71 -5.52 10.60
CA SER A 156 -12.65 -4.60 10.16
C SER A 156 -12.68 -4.42 8.63
N CYS A 157 -12.89 -5.51 7.89
CA CYS A 157 -13.03 -5.48 6.43
C CYS A 157 -14.22 -4.61 5.99
N LEU A 158 -15.41 -4.84 6.53
CA LEU A 158 -16.61 -4.06 6.23
C LEU A 158 -16.46 -2.59 6.63
N GLY A 159 -15.83 -2.31 7.76
CA GLY A 159 -15.55 -0.94 8.19
C GLY A 159 -14.64 -0.18 7.22
N ARG A 160 -13.60 -0.84 6.69
CA ARG A 160 -12.73 -0.27 5.64
C ARG A 160 -13.52 -0.05 4.35
N TRP A 161 -14.31 -1.03 3.91
CA TRP A 161 -15.18 -0.87 2.74
C TRP A 161 -16.16 0.31 2.87
N ALA A 162 -16.87 0.42 3.99
CA ALA A 162 -17.86 1.47 4.23
C ALA A 162 -17.26 2.88 4.19
N LEU A 163 -16.05 3.03 4.74
CA LEU A 163 -15.29 4.29 4.71
C LEU A 163 -14.98 4.74 3.27
N HIS A 164 -14.69 3.80 2.38
CA HIS A 164 -14.35 4.07 0.97
C HIS A 164 -15.57 4.19 0.06
N SER A 165 -16.59 3.34 0.25
CA SER A 165 -17.79 3.34 -0.59
C SER A 165 -18.65 4.59 -0.35
N ARG A 166 -18.60 5.16 0.87
CA ARG A 166 -19.46 6.25 1.36
C ARG A 166 -20.97 5.96 1.22
N LYS A 167 -21.32 4.70 1.00
CA LYS A 167 -22.69 4.19 0.83
C LYS A 167 -23.20 3.48 2.08
N ALA A 168 -22.34 3.28 3.07
CA ALA A 168 -22.73 2.64 4.31
C ALA A 168 -21.94 3.19 5.50
N SER A 169 -22.50 2.99 6.69
CA SER A 169 -21.76 3.05 7.95
C SER A 169 -21.87 1.72 8.67
N VAL A 170 -20.77 1.31 9.28
CA VAL A 170 -20.69 0.12 10.11
C VAL A 170 -20.71 0.61 11.56
N ASP A 171 -21.89 0.61 12.16
CA ASP A 171 -22.15 1.24 13.46
C ASP A 171 -21.79 0.32 14.61
N LYS A 172 -21.30 0.83 15.74
CA LYS A 172 -20.85 -0.02 16.85
C LYS A 172 -21.94 -1.02 17.25
N VAL A 173 -21.51 -2.25 17.57
CA VAL A 173 -22.30 -3.30 18.24
C VAL A 173 -23.30 -2.65 19.18
N ASP A 174 -24.59 -2.95 18.98
CA ASP A 174 -25.65 -2.37 19.79
C ASP A 174 -25.28 -2.48 21.27
N GLU A 175 -25.20 -1.34 21.96
CA GLU A 175 -24.77 -1.30 23.36
C GLU A 175 -25.64 -2.18 24.25
N SER A 176 -26.90 -2.42 23.87
CA SER A 176 -27.80 -3.34 24.56
C SER A 176 -27.32 -4.80 24.48
N VAL A 177 -26.73 -5.20 23.36
CA VAL A 177 -26.16 -6.53 23.11
C VAL A 177 -24.86 -6.75 23.91
N TYR A 178 -24.00 -5.73 24.00
CA TYR A 178 -22.81 -5.76 24.88
C TYR A 178 -23.19 -5.84 26.37
N ARG A 179 -24.24 -5.12 26.78
CA ARG A 179 -24.75 -5.16 28.15
C ARG A 179 -25.33 -6.52 28.50
N GLU A 180 -26.08 -7.16 27.61
CA GLU A 180 -26.60 -8.51 27.83
C GLU A 180 -25.50 -9.58 27.88
N TYR A 181 -24.52 -9.51 26.98
CA TYR A 181 -23.37 -10.42 26.99
C TYR A 181 -22.57 -10.34 28.29
N ASN A 182 -22.22 -9.12 28.75
CA ASN A 182 -21.48 -8.93 30.00
C ASN A 182 -22.29 -9.40 31.22
N LYS A 183 -23.61 -9.21 31.21
CA LYS A 183 -24.50 -9.63 32.31
C LYS A 183 -24.71 -11.14 32.36
N ALA A 184 -24.62 -11.83 31.23
CA ALA A 184 -24.66 -13.28 31.14
C ALA A 184 -23.34 -13.93 31.60
N HIS A 185 -22.20 -13.31 31.28
CA HIS A 185 -20.88 -13.82 31.70
C HIS A 185 -20.51 -13.47 33.14
N SER A 186 -20.96 -12.34 33.69
CA SER A 186 -20.72 -11.96 35.09
C SER A 186 -21.57 -12.73 36.11
N LYS A 187 -22.46 -13.63 35.66
CA LYS A 187 -23.31 -14.50 36.49
C LYS A 187 -22.85 -15.97 36.46
N GLY A 188 -21.77 -16.27 35.74
CA GLY A 188 -21.19 -17.61 35.61
C GLY A 188 -19.90 -17.82 36.42
N GLU A 189 -19.48 -16.84 37.22
CA GLU A 189 -18.55 -16.98 38.36
C GLU A 189 -19.35 -16.91 39.67
#